data_AF-A0A8D8UUF9-F1
#
_entry.id   AF-A0A8D8UUF9-F1
#
_cell.length_a   1.000
_cell.length_b   1.000
_cell.length_c   1.000
_cell.angle_alpha   90.00
_cell.angle_beta   90.00
_cell.angle_gamma   90.00
#
_symmetry.space_group_name_H-M   'P 1'
#
loop_
_entity.id
_entity.type
_entity.pdbx_description
1 polymer ?
#
loop_
_entity_poly.entity_id
_entity_poly.type
_entity_poly.pdbx_seq_one_letter_code
_entity_poly.pdbx_strand_id
1 'polypeptide(L)'
;MTPLPSPSEEQDRLLEEASHIVKTQSLQMKRCLDSDKLMDALKHASTMLSELRTSLLSPKNYYELYMAVTDELRQLELYLVDEFQRGRKVPDLYELVQYAGNIVPRLYLLITVALVYIKTNSSLKRDLLKDLVEMCRGVQHPLRGLFLRNYLLQCTRNVLPDTPEDEGDQAEGTVRDSVDFILMNFAEMNKLWVRMQHQGHSRDKERREREREELRILVGTNLVRLSELESVTRDKYKKLVLPGILE
;
A
#
# COMPACT_ATOMS: atom_id res chain seq x y z
N MET A 1 -8.38 9.28 -43.34
CA MET A 1 -8.84 9.33 -41.93
C MET A 1 -8.33 8.08 -41.26
N THR A 2 -7.36 8.19 -40.36
CA THR A 2 -6.94 7.06 -39.54
C THR A 2 -8.11 6.65 -38.63
N PRO A 3 -8.47 5.36 -38.53
CA PRO A 3 -9.54 4.92 -37.65
C PRO A 3 -9.19 5.27 -36.20
N LEU A 4 -10.19 5.76 -35.45
CA LEU A 4 -10.05 6.01 -34.02
C LEU A 4 -9.71 4.68 -33.32
N PRO A 5 -8.71 4.65 -32.43
CA PRO A 5 -8.36 3.44 -31.69
C PRO A 5 -9.56 2.96 -30.87
N SER A 6 -9.73 1.65 -30.80
CA SER A 6 -10.76 1.04 -29.96
C SER A 6 -10.48 1.32 -28.48
N PRO A 7 -11.50 1.28 -27.60
CA PRO A 7 -11.30 1.47 -26.16
C PRO A 7 -10.30 0.50 -25.54
N SER A 8 -10.14 -0.70 -26.10
CA SER A 8 -9.14 -1.68 -25.63
C SER A 8 -7.73 -1.26 -26.03
N GLU A 9 -7.52 -0.89 -27.30
CA GLU A 9 -6.21 -0.45 -27.80
C GLU A 9 -5.73 0.83 -27.09
N GLU A 10 -6.65 1.72 -26.74
CA GLU A 10 -6.32 2.91 -25.95
C GLU A 10 -5.86 2.53 -24.52
N GLN A 11 -6.51 1.57 -23.87
CA GLN A 11 -6.12 1.07 -22.55
C GLN A 11 -4.74 0.39 -22.58
N ASP A 12 -4.45 -0.38 -23.62
CA ASP A 12 -3.17 -1.06 -23.80
C ASP A 12 -2.05 -0.03 -24.03
N ARG A 13 -2.29 0.98 -24.88
CA ARG A 13 -1.34 2.09 -25.10
C ARG A 13 -1.03 2.84 -23.82
N LEU A 14 -2.06 3.23 -23.05
CA LEU A 14 -1.87 3.94 -21.78
C LEU A 14 -1.06 3.11 -20.77
N LEU A 15 -1.31 1.80 -20.71
CA LEU A 15 -0.56 0.89 -19.85
C LEU A 15 0.89 0.75 -20.32
N GLU A 16 1.14 0.64 -21.62
CA GLU A 16 2.48 0.53 -22.19
C GLU A 16 3.32 1.78 -21.91
N GLU A 17 2.74 2.97 -22.10
CA GLU A 17 3.40 4.26 -21.81
C GLU A 17 3.80 4.35 -20.32
N ALA A 18 2.87 4.07 -19.41
CA ALA A 18 3.14 4.08 -17.97
C ALA A 18 4.19 3.02 -17.60
N SER A 19 4.08 1.81 -18.16
CA SER A 19 5.03 0.71 -17.91
C SER A 19 6.44 1.03 -18.42
N HIS A 20 6.56 1.75 -19.53
CA HIS A 20 7.84 2.21 -20.05
C HIS A 20 8.51 3.20 -19.09
N ILE A 21 7.74 4.13 -18.52
CA ILE A 21 8.24 5.07 -17.52
C ILE A 21 8.70 4.31 -16.27
N VAL A 22 7.91 3.35 -15.78
CA VAL A 22 8.26 2.51 -14.63
C VAL A 22 9.59 1.80 -14.85
N LYS A 23 9.77 1.11 -16.00
CA LYS A 23 11.02 0.43 -16.35
C LYS A 23 12.22 1.37 -16.42
N THR A 24 12.03 2.55 -17.02
CA THR A 24 13.10 3.54 -17.16
C THR A 24 13.54 4.09 -15.80
N GLN A 25 12.57 4.48 -14.97
CA GLN A 25 12.83 5.04 -13.65
C GLN A 25 13.35 3.99 -12.67
N SER A 26 12.87 2.75 -12.72
CA SER A 26 13.38 1.66 -11.85
C SER A 26 14.82 1.29 -12.17
N LEU A 27 15.21 1.30 -13.46
CA LEU A 27 16.60 1.08 -13.86
C LEU A 27 17.52 2.21 -13.35
N GLN A 28 17.08 3.46 -13.46
CA GLN A 28 17.83 4.62 -12.94
C GLN A 28 17.94 4.57 -11.41
N MET A 29 16.84 4.22 -10.72
CA MET A 29 16.82 4.00 -9.28
C MET A 29 17.89 2.96 -8.88
N LYS A 30 17.89 1.77 -9.48
CA LYS A 30 18.88 0.71 -9.18
C LYS A 30 20.32 1.17 -9.38
N ARG A 31 20.61 1.87 -10.49
CA ARG A 31 21.95 2.44 -10.74
C ARG A 31 22.38 3.45 -9.68
N CYS A 32 21.46 4.27 -9.19
CA CYS A 32 21.73 5.19 -8.09
C CYS A 32 22.00 4.44 -6.77
N LEU A 33 21.26 3.37 -6.50
CA LEU A 33 21.50 2.50 -5.33
C LEU A 33 22.88 1.83 -5.41
N ASP A 34 23.28 1.31 -6.57
CA ASP A 34 24.61 0.72 -6.79
C ASP A 34 25.75 1.73 -6.59
N SER A 35 25.46 3.03 -6.75
CA SER A 35 26.40 4.13 -6.59
C SER A 35 26.29 4.83 -5.23
N ASP A 36 25.56 4.25 -4.26
CA ASP A 36 25.30 4.81 -2.92
C ASP A 36 24.62 6.21 -2.94
N LYS A 37 23.89 6.54 -4.00
CA LYS A 37 23.14 7.80 -4.17
C LYS A 37 21.66 7.64 -3.80
N LEU A 38 21.37 7.42 -2.53
CA LEU A 38 20.02 7.12 -2.06
C LEU A 38 19.00 8.23 -2.39
N MET A 39 19.34 9.50 -2.23
CA MET A 39 18.40 10.61 -2.49
C MET A 39 18.00 10.70 -3.97
N ASP A 40 18.94 10.44 -4.87
CA ASP A 40 18.66 10.37 -6.30
C ASP A 40 17.79 9.14 -6.63
N ALA A 41 18.07 8.01 -5.98
CA ALA A 41 17.24 6.80 -6.11
C ALA A 41 15.80 7.05 -5.66
N LEU A 42 15.59 7.73 -4.52
CA LEU A 42 14.25 8.10 -4.03
C LEU A 42 13.53 9.06 -4.97
N LYS A 43 14.24 9.96 -5.65
CA LYS A 43 13.66 10.84 -6.67
C LYS A 43 13.17 10.05 -7.88
N HIS A 44 13.94 9.06 -8.34
CA HIS A 44 13.52 8.14 -9.39
C HIS A 44 12.33 7.27 -8.95
N ALA A 45 12.36 6.74 -7.72
CA ALA A 45 11.24 6.00 -7.13
C ALA A 45 9.97 6.84 -7.04
N SER A 46 10.07 8.10 -6.60
CA SER A 46 8.93 9.03 -6.56
C SER A 46 8.37 9.35 -7.95
N THR A 47 9.23 9.40 -8.97
CA THR A 47 8.81 9.61 -10.36
C THR A 47 8.09 8.39 -10.90
N MET A 48 8.65 7.19 -10.69
CA MET A 48 8.00 5.90 -10.98
C MET A 48 6.62 5.79 -10.31
N LEU A 49 6.52 6.11 -9.03
CA LEU A 49 5.27 6.07 -8.27
C LEU A 49 4.24 7.10 -8.72
N SER A 50 4.66 8.13 -9.46
CA SER A 50 3.72 9.12 -9.98
C SER A 50 2.80 8.54 -11.05
N GLU A 51 3.17 7.43 -11.70
CA GLU A 51 2.32 6.71 -12.65
C GLU A 51 1.06 6.14 -11.97
N LEU A 52 1.12 5.77 -10.69
CA LEU A 52 -0.04 5.33 -9.90
C LEU A 52 -1.04 6.45 -9.59
N ARG A 53 -0.76 7.70 -10.01
CA ARG A 53 -1.73 8.81 -9.86
C ARG A 53 -2.79 8.79 -10.95
N THR A 54 -2.59 8.04 -12.03
CA THR A 54 -3.52 7.96 -13.15
C THR A 54 -4.92 7.54 -12.71
N SER A 55 -5.93 8.05 -13.39
CA SER A 55 -7.33 7.62 -13.26
C SER A 55 -7.91 7.20 -14.61
N LEU A 56 -7.03 7.01 -15.61
CA LEU A 56 -7.39 6.66 -16.99
C LEU A 56 -7.39 5.15 -17.23
N LEU A 57 -6.68 4.39 -16.39
CA LEU A 57 -6.61 2.94 -16.49
C LEU A 57 -7.84 2.28 -15.86
N SER A 58 -8.30 1.22 -16.51
CA SER A 58 -9.24 0.27 -15.94
C SER A 58 -8.64 -0.42 -14.69
N PRO A 59 -9.46 -0.99 -13.79
CA PRO A 59 -8.96 -1.69 -12.61
C PRO A 59 -7.95 -2.80 -12.93
N LYS A 60 -8.19 -3.55 -14.01
CA LYS A 60 -7.29 -4.61 -14.48
C LYS A 60 -5.92 -4.05 -14.90
N ASN A 61 -5.90 -3.03 -15.76
CA ASN A 61 -4.63 -2.45 -16.21
C ASN A 61 -3.92 -1.69 -15.09
N TYR A 62 -4.68 -1.06 -14.18
CA TYR A 62 -4.12 -0.46 -12.99
C TYR A 62 -3.49 -1.51 -12.06
N TYR A 63 -4.10 -2.69 -11.92
CA TYR A 63 -3.51 -3.81 -11.18
C TYR A 63 -2.17 -4.24 -11.78
N GLU A 64 -2.08 -4.37 -13.10
CA GLU A 64 -0.83 -4.73 -13.79
C GLU A 64 0.28 -3.69 -13.54
N LEU A 65 -0.04 -2.39 -13.68
CA LEU A 65 0.89 -1.30 -13.36
C LEU A 65 1.30 -1.32 -11.88
N TYR A 66 0.34 -1.54 -10.98
CA TYR A 66 0.59 -1.66 -9.54
C TYR A 66 1.58 -2.81 -9.23
N MET A 67 1.40 -3.97 -9.83
CA MET A 67 2.29 -5.11 -9.64
C MET A 67 3.71 -4.79 -10.11
N ALA A 68 3.87 -4.13 -11.27
CA ALA A 68 5.17 -3.71 -11.77
C ALA A 68 5.86 -2.72 -10.83
N VAL A 69 5.13 -1.71 -10.33
CA VAL A 69 5.70 -0.69 -9.41
C VAL A 69 6.06 -1.28 -8.05
N THR A 70 5.21 -2.14 -7.48
CA THR A 70 5.44 -2.73 -6.16
C THR A 70 6.58 -3.74 -6.14
N ASP A 71 6.83 -4.47 -7.22
CA ASP A 71 8.01 -5.34 -7.33
C ASP A 71 9.32 -4.53 -7.30
N GLU A 72 9.31 -3.35 -7.93
CA GLU A 72 10.46 -2.44 -7.90
C GLU A 72 10.65 -1.78 -6.52
N LEU A 73 9.56 -1.44 -5.83
CA LEU A 73 9.64 -0.97 -4.44
C LEU A 73 10.19 -2.02 -3.48
N ARG A 74 9.91 -3.31 -3.73
CA ARG A 74 10.48 -4.41 -2.94
C ARG A 74 12.01 -4.46 -3.07
N GLN A 75 12.57 -4.13 -4.24
CA GLN A 75 14.02 -4.03 -4.41
C GLN A 75 14.60 -2.87 -3.59
N LEU A 76 13.93 -1.71 -3.59
CA LEU A 76 14.31 -0.57 -2.76
C LEU A 76 14.24 -0.91 -1.26
N GLU A 77 13.18 -1.60 -0.84
CA GLU A 77 13.02 -2.08 0.54
C GLU A 77 14.19 -2.98 0.96
N LEU A 78 14.52 -4.00 0.16
CA LEU A 78 15.61 -4.93 0.45
C LEU A 78 16.95 -4.22 0.59
N TYR A 79 17.26 -3.29 -0.32
CA TYR A 79 18.46 -2.46 -0.22
C TYR A 79 18.49 -1.68 1.10
N LEU A 80 17.39 -1.00 1.45
CA LEU A 80 17.32 -0.21 2.67
C LEU A 80 17.46 -1.05 3.95
N VAL A 81 16.88 -2.24 3.98
CA VAL A 81 17.07 -3.18 5.11
C VAL A 81 18.54 -3.55 5.27
N ASP A 82 19.22 -3.94 4.18
CA ASP A 82 20.62 -4.32 4.21
C ASP A 82 21.52 -3.16 4.67
N GLU A 83 21.26 -1.94 4.19
CA GLU A 83 22.00 -0.74 4.59
C GLU A 83 21.86 -0.43 6.09
N PHE A 84 20.63 -0.51 6.60
CA PHE A 84 20.36 -0.25 8.01
C PHE A 84 20.96 -1.31 8.92
N GLN A 85 20.96 -2.58 8.51
CA GLN A 85 21.59 -3.68 9.24
C GLN A 85 23.12 -3.57 9.25
N ARG A 86 23.73 -3.02 8.20
CA ARG A 86 25.17 -2.68 8.14
C ARG A 86 25.54 -1.45 8.97
N GLY A 87 24.58 -0.82 9.63
CA GLY A 87 24.78 0.39 10.44
C GLY A 87 24.85 1.69 9.63
N ARG A 88 24.66 1.64 8.31
CA ARG A 88 24.60 2.82 7.43
C ARG A 88 23.20 3.44 7.43
N LYS A 89 22.75 3.84 8.61
CA LYS A 89 21.42 4.44 8.79
C LYS A 89 21.42 5.84 8.18
N VAL A 90 20.41 6.13 7.37
CA VAL A 90 20.16 7.49 6.88
C VAL A 90 19.31 8.21 7.93
N PRO A 91 19.83 9.29 8.55
CA PRO A 91 19.07 10.07 9.51
C PRO A 91 17.79 10.60 8.90
N ASP A 92 16.71 10.61 9.69
CA ASP A 92 15.43 11.22 9.35
C ASP A 92 14.81 10.75 8.02
N LEU A 93 15.15 9.54 7.55
CA LEU A 93 14.64 9.00 6.29
C LEU A 93 13.10 8.95 6.25
N TYR A 94 12.46 8.68 7.39
CA TYR A 94 11.00 8.71 7.53
C TYR A 94 10.40 10.10 7.29
N GLU A 95 11.11 11.17 7.67
CA GLU A 95 10.71 12.54 7.40
C GLU A 95 11.06 12.92 5.95
N LEU A 96 12.24 12.52 5.46
CA LEU A 96 12.73 12.88 4.13
C LEU A 96 11.78 12.46 3.01
N VAL A 97 11.21 11.25 3.10
CA VAL A 97 10.24 10.76 2.10
C VAL A 97 8.91 11.53 2.13
N GLN A 98 8.60 12.23 3.23
CA GLN A 98 7.39 13.05 3.34
C GLN A 98 7.48 14.35 2.55
N TYR A 99 8.68 14.81 2.18
CA TYR A 99 8.87 15.97 1.31
C TYR A 99 8.41 15.73 -0.13
N ALA A 100 8.08 14.49 -0.51
CA ALA A 100 7.47 14.21 -1.81
C ALA A 100 6.16 15.01 -1.97
N GLY A 101 6.09 15.91 -2.95
CA GLY A 101 4.95 16.83 -3.09
C GLY A 101 3.60 16.16 -3.36
N ASN A 102 3.61 15.02 -4.07
CA ASN A 102 2.40 14.27 -4.38
C ASN A 102 2.12 13.19 -3.33
N ILE A 103 0.87 13.13 -2.85
CA ILE A 103 0.47 12.23 -1.75
C ILE A 103 0.62 10.74 -2.08
N VAL A 104 0.37 10.31 -3.33
CA VAL A 104 0.48 8.89 -3.70
C VAL A 104 1.94 8.42 -3.61
N PRO A 105 2.91 9.02 -4.34
CA PRO A 105 4.33 8.70 -4.14
C PRO A 105 4.79 8.79 -2.69
N ARG A 106 4.35 9.84 -1.98
CA ARG A 106 4.69 10.05 -0.57
C ARG A 106 4.31 8.86 0.29
N LEU A 107 3.05 8.40 0.23
CA LEU A 107 2.57 7.35 1.12
C LEU A 107 3.14 5.98 0.78
N TYR A 108 3.37 5.66 -0.50
CA TYR A 108 4.06 4.43 -0.86
C TYR A 108 5.49 4.39 -0.31
N LEU A 109 6.27 5.48 -0.49
CA LEU A 109 7.62 5.58 0.08
C LEU A 109 7.59 5.57 1.62
N LEU A 110 6.61 6.24 2.22
CA LEU A 110 6.42 6.26 3.68
C LEU A 110 6.19 4.85 4.23
N ILE A 111 5.33 4.05 3.59
CA ILE A 111 5.08 2.65 3.96
C ILE A 111 6.36 1.82 3.79
N THR A 112 7.08 1.97 2.66
CA THR A 112 8.33 1.24 2.42
C THR A 112 9.38 1.54 3.51
N VAL A 113 9.58 2.83 3.84
CA VAL A 113 10.55 3.23 4.86
C VAL A 113 10.10 2.84 6.27
N ALA A 114 8.81 2.98 6.61
CA ALA A 114 8.27 2.48 7.87
C ALA A 114 8.57 0.99 8.06
N LEU A 115 8.36 0.18 7.01
CA LEU A 115 8.63 -1.26 7.11
C LEU A 115 10.10 -1.54 7.44
N VAL A 116 11.04 -0.81 6.83
CA VAL A 116 12.48 -0.89 7.15
C VAL A 116 12.72 -0.53 8.62
N TYR A 117 12.06 0.52 9.12
CA TYR A 117 12.21 0.98 10.50
C TYR A 117 11.66 -0.04 11.49
N ILE A 118 10.49 -0.62 11.20
CA ILE A 118 9.88 -1.68 12.03
C ILE A 118 10.79 -2.92 12.08
N LYS A 119 11.38 -3.32 10.94
CA LYS A 119 12.28 -4.49 10.86
C LYS A 119 13.61 -4.27 11.58
N THR A 120 14.07 -3.02 11.71
CA THR A 120 15.38 -2.68 12.28
C THR A 120 15.28 -2.17 13.72
N ASN A 121 14.10 -1.74 14.15
CA ASN A 121 13.80 -1.30 15.50
C ASN A 121 12.34 -1.66 15.88
N SER A 122 12.17 -2.79 16.57
CA SER A 122 10.86 -3.29 16.97
C SER A 122 10.09 -2.36 17.91
N SER A 123 10.76 -1.47 18.66
CA SER A 123 10.09 -0.54 19.58
C SER A 123 9.22 0.50 18.89
N LEU A 124 9.44 0.75 17.58
CA LEU A 124 8.66 1.71 16.80
C LEU A 124 7.42 1.07 16.14
N LYS A 125 7.27 -0.25 16.26
CA LYS A 125 6.28 -1.05 15.53
C LYS A 125 4.85 -0.55 15.73
N ARG A 126 4.40 -0.42 16.99
CA ARG A 126 3.04 0.03 17.32
C ARG A 126 2.73 1.42 16.77
N ASP A 127 3.63 2.38 17.04
CA ASP A 127 3.39 3.78 16.72
C ASP A 127 3.44 4.02 15.19
N LEU A 128 4.35 3.36 14.47
CA LEU A 128 4.41 3.42 13.00
C LEU A 128 3.20 2.75 12.34
N LEU A 129 2.75 1.59 12.81
CA LEU A 129 1.55 0.94 12.26
C LEU A 129 0.32 1.86 12.37
N LYS A 130 0.16 2.49 13.55
CA LYS A 130 -0.93 3.45 13.80
C LYS A 130 -0.82 4.70 12.92
N ASP A 131 0.37 5.28 12.79
CA ASP A 131 0.60 6.45 11.93
C ASP A 131 0.29 6.12 10.46
N LEU A 132 0.82 5.01 9.93
CA LEU A 132 0.62 4.64 8.54
C LEU A 132 -0.86 4.45 8.15
N VAL A 133 -1.66 3.80 9.01
CA VAL A 133 -3.09 3.56 8.70
C VAL A 133 -3.90 4.86 8.76
N GLU A 134 -3.54 5.80 9.63
CA GLU A 134 -4.12 7.14 9.72
C GLU A 134 -3.71 8.00 8.52
N MET A 135 -2.43 8.01 8.15
CA MET A 135 -1.91 8.78 7.01
C MET A 135 -2.50 8.30 5.68
N CYS A 136 -2.82 7.01 5.55
CA CYS A 136 -3.54 6.46 4.39
C CYS A 136 -4.94 7.05 4.19
N ARG A 137 -5.54 7.71 5.19
CA ARG A 137 -6.81 8.45 5.03
C ARG A 137 -6.69 9.63 4.07
N GLY A 138 -5.49 10.10 3.78
CA GLY A 138 -5.25 11.16 2.81
C GLY A 138 -5.66 10.80 1.37
N VAL A 139 -5.78 9.50 1.02
CA VAL A 139 -6.15 9.06 -0.34
C VAL A 139 -7.59 8.58 -0.38
N GLN A 140 -8.49 9.50 -0.73
CA GLN A 140 -9.93 9.24 -0.79
C GLN A 140 -10.44 8.76 -2.17
N HIS A 141 -9.57 8.71 -3.18
CA HIS A 141 -9.94 8.19 -4.49
C HIS A 141 -10.07 6.65 -4.43
N PRO A 142 -11.21 6.06 -4.82
CA PRO A 142 -11.48 4.63 -4.56
C PRO A 142 -10.42 3.65 -5.07
N LEU A 143 -10.08 3.69 -6.36
CA LEU A 143 -9.11 2.76 -6.95
C LEU A 143 -7.73 2.89 -6.31
N ARG A 144 -7.13 4.09 -6.39
CA ARG A 144 -5.84 4.43 -5.79
C ARG A 144 -5.76 4.12 -4.30
N GLY A 145 -6.81 4.43 -3.53
CA GLY A 145 -6.87 4.18 -2.09
C GLY A 145 -6.95 2.69 -1.75
N LEU A 146 -7.73 1.91 -2.50
CA LEU A 146 -7.78 0.44 -2.34
C LEU A 146 -6.41 -0.20 -2.57
N PHE A 147 -5.71 0.20 -3.63
CA PHE A 147 -4.38 -0.33 -3.95
C PHE A 147 -3.30 0.12 -2.94
N LEU A 148 -3.34 1.36 -2.48
CA LEU A 148 -2.43 1.85 -1.42
C LEU A 148 -2.64 1.08 -0.12
N ARG A 149 -3.89 0.90 0.30
CA ARG A 149 -4.24 0.16 1.53
C ARG A 149 -3.95 -1.34 1.42
N ASN A 150 -4.09 -1.91 0.22
CA ASN A 150 -3.65 -3.27 -0.04
C ASN A 150 -2.12 -3.40 0.03
N TYR A 151 -1.37 -2.42 -0.49
CA TYR A 151 0.09 -2.36 -0.34
C TYR A 151 0.52 -2.30 1.12
N LEU A 152 -0.12 -1.42 1.92
CA LEU A 152 0.08 -1.35 3.36
C LEU A 152 -0.09 -2.72 4.02
N LEU A 153 -1.22 -3.39 3.77
CA LEU A 153 -1.53 -4.69 4.34
C LEU A 153 -0.57 -5.82 3.89
N GLN A 154 -0.06 -5.74 2.67
CA GLN A 154 0.94 -6.68 2.16
C GLN A 154 2.31 -6.47 2.83
N CYS A 155 2.75 -5.21 2.94
CA CYS A 155 4.01 -4.84 3.60
C CYS A 155 4.01 -5.21 5.08
N THR A 156 2.89 -5.02 5.78
CA THR A 156 2.83 -5.26 7.23
C THR A 156 2.62 -6.73 7.61
N ARG A 157 2.30 -7.62 6.67
CA ARG A 157 1.92 -9.02 6.94
C ARG A 157 2.80 -9.72 7.98
N ASN A 158 4.12 -9.64 7.82
CA ASN A 158 5.07 -10.40 8.63
C ASN A 158 5.60 -9.62 9.85
N VAL A 159 5.07 -8.41 10.09
CA VAL A 159 5.53 -7.53 11.17
C VAL A 159 4.41 -7.10 12.12
N LEU A 160 3.18 -7.55 11.87
CA LEU A 160 2.05 -7.31 12.77
C LEU A 160 2.32 -7.97 14.13
N PRO A 161 2.12 -7.25 15.25
CA PRO A 161 2.17 -7.85 16.58
C PRO A 161 1.14 -8.99 16.73
N ASP A 162 1.56 -10.14 17.24
CA ASP A 162 0.69 -11.29 17.47
C ASP A 162 0.95 -11.94 18.83
N THR A 163 1.23 -11.12 19.84
CA THR A 163 1.40 -11.55 21.23
C THR A 163 0.14 -11.28 22.06
N PRO A 164 -0.18 -12.14 23.04
CA PRO A 164 -1.23 -11.86 24.01
C PRO A 164 -0.95 -10.57 24.80
N GLU A 165 -2.02 -9.89 25.23
CA GLU A 165 -1.92 -8.63 25.97
C GLU A 165 -1.19 -8.77 27.32
N ASP A 166 -1.26 -9.96 27.92
CA ASP A 166 -0.68 -10.26 29.24
C ASP A 166 0.80 -10.69 29.17
N GLU A 167 1.32 -10.98 27.97
CA GLU A 167 2.67 -11.54 27.76
C GLU A 167 3.57 -10.68 26.86
N GLY A 168 3.00 -9.67 26.19
CA GLY A 168 3.74 -8.82 25.25
C GLY A 168 4.51 -7.69 25.92
N ASP A 169 5.68 -7.36 25.39
CA ASP A 169 6.29 -6.05 25.63
C ASP A 169 5.36 -4.97 25.06
N GLN A 170 4.77 -4.14 25.93
CA GLN A 170 3.85 -3.08 25.51
C GLN A 170 4.49 -2.09 24.53
N ALA A 171 5.82 -2.00 24.48
CA ALA A 171 6.53 -1.18 23.52
C ALA A 171 6.40 -1.70 22.08
N GLU A 172 6.39 -3.02 21.87
CA GLU A 172 6.28 -3.60 20.53
C GLU A 172 4.83 -3.69 20.02
N GLY A 173 3.86 -3.55 20.92
CA GLY A 173 2.44 -3.75 20.62
C GLY A 173 2.00 -5.19 20.78
N THR A 174 0.69 -5.39 20.74
CA THR A 174 0.01 -6.64 21.04
C THR A 174 -0.93 -7.04 19.90
N VAL A 175 -1.48 -8.26 19.94
CA VAL A 175 -2.50 -8.70 18.97
C VAL A 175 -3.68 -7.72 18.84
N ARG A 176 -3.99 -6.97 19.91
CA ARG A 176 -5.03 -5.94 19.89
C ARG A 176 -4.70 -4.80 18.93
N ASP A 177 -3.46 -4.32 18.95
CA ASP A 177 -3.01 -3.26 18.03
C ASP A 177 -3.12 -3.72 16.57
N SER A 178 -2.80 -5.00 16.29
CA SER A 178 -2.99 -5.61 14.98
C SER A 178 -4.46 -5.69 14.57
N VAL A 179 -5.34 -6.11 15.48
CA VAL A 179 -6.78 -6.17 15.21
C VAL A 179 -7.31 -4.77 14.89
N ASP A 180 -6.98 -3.77 15.71
CA ASP A 180 -7.43 -2.38 15.51
C ASP A 180 -6.89 -1.82 14.18
N PHE A 181 -5.62 -2.06 13.87
CA PHE A 181 -5.00 -1.68 12.60
C PHE A 181 -5.73 -2.30 11.39
N ILE A 182 -5.98 -3.61 11.41
CA ILE A 182 -6.62 -4.30 10.27
C ILE A 182 -8.08 -3.87 10.15
N LEU A 183 -8.83 -3.75 11.25
CA LEU A 183 -10.23 -3.31 11.23
C LEU A 183 -10.37 -1.87 10.73
N MET A 184 -9.48 -0.97 11.15
CA MET A 184 -9.45 0.40 10.65
C MET A 184 -9.17 0.43 9.14
N ASN A 185 -8.22 -0.39 8.67
CA ASN A 185 -7.92 -0.51 7.25
C ASN A 185 -9.10 -1.12 6.47
N PHE A 186 -9.72 -2.17 7.01
CA PHE A 186 -10.90 -2.82 6.44
C PHE A 186 -12.06 -1.85 6.28
N ALA A 187 -12.40 -1.10 7.34
CA ALA A 187 -13.50 -0.14 7.31
C ALA A 187 -13.29 0.94 6.23
N GLU A 188 -12.07 1.48 6.12
CA GLU A 188 -11.75 2.47 5.09
C GLU A 188 -11.72 1.87 3.67
N MET A 189 -11.19 0.65 3.49
CA MET A 189 -11.24 -0.06 2.21
C MET A 189 -12.68 -0.38 1.80
N ASN A 190 -13.53 -0.83 2.71
CA ASN A 190 -14.94 -1.09 2.46
C ASN A 190 -15.67 0.20 2.05
N LYS A 191 -15.42 1.32 2.76
CA LYS A 191 -15.97 2.64 2.38
C LYS A 191 -15.54 3.05 0.96
N LEU A 192 -14.27 2.89 0.59
CA LEU A 192 -13.77 3.20 -0.75
C LEU A 192 -14.42 2.31 -1.81
N TRP A 193 -14.52 1.01 -1.53
CA TRP A 193 -15.14 0.03 -2.42
C TRP A 193 -16.64 0.31 -2.64
N VAL A 194 -17.39 0.63 -1.59
CA VAL A 194 -18.80 1.06 -1.70
C VAL A 194 -18.91 2.40 -2.45
N ARG A 195 -17.97 3.33 -2.24
CA ARG A 195 -17.92 4.62 -2.95
C ARG A 195 -17.79 4.44 -4.46
N MET A 196 -17.14 3.38 -4.95
CA MET A 196 -17.07 3.07 -6.38
C MET A 196 -18.44 2.95 -7.04
N GLN A 197 -19.46 2.47 -6.31
CA GLN A 197 -20.82 2.34 -6.85
C GLN A 197 -21.39 3.68 -7.35
N HIS A 198 -21.03 4.77 -6.65
CA HIS A 198 -21.60 6.11 -6.83
C HIS A 198 -20.70 7.03 -7.66
N GLN A 199 -19.51 6.57 -8.07
CA GLN A 199 -18.58 7.38 -8.87
C GLN A 199 -18.97 7.35 -10.36
N GLY A 200 -18.90 8.49 -11.05
CA GLY A 200 -19.15 8.56 -12.50
C GLY A 200 -20.62 8.57 -12.90
N HIS A 201 -20.90 8.37 -14.19
CA HIS A 201 -22.23 8.57 -14.75
C HIS A 201 -23.16 7.38 -14.47
N SER A 202 -24.45 7.63 -14.25
CA SER A 202 -25.48 6.59 -14.05
C SER A 202 -25.51 5.50 -15.13
N ARG A 203 -25.18 5.84 -16.39
CA ARG A 203 -25.17 4.91 -17.52
C ARG A 203 -24.11 3.81 -17.41
N ASP A 204 -23.02 4.08 -16.70
CA ASP A 204 -21.90 3.13 -16.55
C ASP A 204 -22.06 2.23 -15.31
N LYS A 205 -23.26 2.18 -14.71
CA LYS A 205 -23.54 1.44 -13.47
C LYS A 205 -23.15 -0.03 -13.58
N GLU A 206 -23.57 -0.73 -14.63
CA GLU A 206 -23.25 -2.15 -14.81
C GLU A 206 -21.74 -2.39 -14.97
N ARG A 207 -21.04 -1.49 -15.66
CA ARG A 207 -19.59 -1.55 -15.80
C ARG A 207 -18.91 -1.41 -14.43
N ARG A 208 -19.35 -0.46 -13.61
CA ARG A 208 -18.82 -0.28 -12.26
C ARG A 208 -19.11 -1.45 -11.34
N GLU A 209 -20.26 -2.09 -11.47
CA GLU A 209 -20.59 -3.28 -10.68
C GLU A 209 -19.63 -4.43 -11.01
N ARG A 210 -19.26 -4.62 -12.29
CA ARG A 210 -18.23 -5.58 -12.71
C ARG A 210 -16.84 -5.21 -12.17
N GLU A 211 -16.42 -3.96 -12.36
CA GLU A 211 -15.13 -3.45 -11.85
C GLU A 211 -15.03 -3.57 -10.32
N ARG A 212 -16.13 -3.33 -9.60
CA ARG A 212 -16.21 -3.47 -8.14
C ARG A 212 -16.12 -4.94 -7.71
N GLU A 213 -16.78 -5.84 -8.43
CA GLU A 213 -16.72 -7.28 -8.19
C GLU A 213 -15.28 -7.82 -8.31
N GLU A 214 -14.51 -7.36 -9.30
CA GLU A 214 -13.10 -7.71 -9.46
C GLU A 214 -12.24 -7.27 -8.27
N LEU A 215 -12.51 -6.08 -7.72
CA LEU A 215 -11.72 -5.49 -6.62
C LEU A 215 -12.13 -5.97 -5.22
N ARG A 216 -13.21 -6.74 -5.08
CA ARG A 216 -13.69 -7.22 -3.75
C ARG A 216 -12.62 -8.00 -2.98
N ILE A 217 -11.72 -8.68 -3.69
CA ILE A 217 -10.64 -9.47 -3.10
C ILE A 217 -9.65 -8.60 -2.32
N LEU A 218 -9.44 -7.35 -2.73
CA LEU A 218 -8.59 -6.40 -2.01
C LEU A 218 -9.17 -6.10 -0.62
N VAL A 219 -10.49 -5.92 -0.53
CA VAL A 219 -11.18 -5.69 0.76
C VAL A 219 -11.16 -6.97 1.60
N GLY A 220 -11.49 -8.12 0.99
CA GLY A 220 -11.55 -9.41 1.66
C GLY A 220 -10.21 -9.89 2.23
N THR A 221 -9.09 -9.43 1.66
CA THR A 221 -7.74 -9.76 2.16
C THR A 221 -7.55 -9.31 3.62
N ASN A 222 -8.20 -8.23 4.07
CA ASN A 222 -8.17 -7.82 5.49
C ASN A 222 -8.75 -8.90 6.41
N LEU A 223 -9.84 -9.55 6.01
CA LEU A 223 -10.47 -10.61 6.80
C LEU A 223 -9.59 -11.85 6.86
N VAL A 224 -8.90 -12.17 5.75
CA VAL A 224 -7.88 -13.23 5.72
C VAL A 224 -6.76 -12.88 6.71
N ARG A 225 -6.26 -11.64 6.73
CA ARG A 225 -5.23 -11.22 7.70
C ARG A 225 -5.69 -11.36 9.15
N LEU A 226 -6.92 -10.98 9.46
CA LEU A 226 -7.48 -11.18 10.82
C LEU A 226 -7.51 -12.66 11.22
N SER A 227 -7.78 -13.56 10.26
CA SER A 227 -7.80 -15.00 10.52
C SER A 227 -6.42 -15.65 10.66
N GLU A 228 -5.36 -14.98 10.17
CA GLU A 228 -3.97 -15.43 10.29
C GLU A 228 -3.36 -15.07 11.66
N LEU A 229 -4.02 -14.23 12.48
CA LEU A 229 -3.54 -13.88 13.83
C LEU A 229 -3.82 -15.03 14.82
N GLU A 230 -2.76 -15.66 15.31
CA GLU A 230 -2.84 -16.84 16.17
C GLU A 230 -3.30 -16.49 17.60
N SER A 231 -2.96 -15.30 18.09
CA SER A 231 -3.32 -14.85 19.44
C SER A 231 -4.77 -14.35 19.56
N VAL A 232 -5.55 -14.39 18.49
CA VAL A 232 -6.98 -14.03 18.51
C VAL A 232 -7.81 -15.20 19.07
N THR A 233 -8.12 -15.12 20.36
CA THR A 233 -8.98 -16.11 21.02
C THR A 233 -10.45 -15.95 20.60
N ARG A 234 -11.26 -16.99 20.86
CA ARG A 234 -12.71 -16.95 20.64
C ARG A 234 -13.39 -15.77 21.32
N ASP A 235 -12.93 -15.39 22.52
CA ASP A 235 -13.49 -14.26 23.26
C ASP A 235 -13.16 -12.93 22.58
N LYS A 236 -11.89 -12.74 22.17
CA LYS A 236 -11.46 -11.57 21.39
C LYS A 236 -12.20 -11.46 20.05
N TYR A 237 -12.38 -12.58 19.35
CA TYR A 237 -13.15 -12.60 18.11
C TYR A 237 -14.59 -12.12 18.33
N LYS A 238 -15.28 -12.63 19.36
CA LYS A 238 -16.67 -12.26 19.65
C LYS A 238 -16.83 -10.81 20.09
N LYS A 239 -15.87 -10.28 20.86
CA LYS A 239 -15.99 -8.96 21.50
C LYS A 239 -15.39 -7.83 20.68
N LEU A 240 -14.40 -8.10 19.84
CA LEU A 240 -13.65 -7.08 19.10
C LEU A 240 -13.76 -7.26 17.58
N VAL A 241 -13.35 -8.43 17.07
CA VAL A 241 -13.23 -8.65 15.62
C VAL A 241 -14.60 -8.69 14.93
N LEU A 242 -15.52 -9.54 15.40
CA LEU A 242 -16.84 -9.70 14.79
C LEU A 242 -17.66 -8.41 14.85
N PRO A 243 -17.77 -7.70 16.00
CA PRO A 243 -18.45 -6.40 16.03
C PRO A 243 -17.85 -5.39 15.04
N GLY A 244 -16.52 -5.29 14.96
CA GLY A 244 -15.87 -4.36 14.02
C GLY A 244 -16.02 -4.72 12.54
N ILE A 245 -16.32 -5.98 12.20
CA ILE A 245 -16.66 -6.38 10.83
C ILE A 245 -18.12 -6.07 10.49
N LEU A 246 -19.01 -6.13 11.48
CA LEU A 246 -20.46 -5.94 11.31
C LEU A 246 -20.89 -4.47 11.33
N GLU A 247 -20.04 -3.57 11.83
CA GLU A 247 -20.21 -2.12 11.81
C GLU A 247 -20.02 -1.53 10.39
#